data_AF-A0A4R9BBS7-F1
#
_entry.id   AF-A0A4R9BBS7-F1
#
_cell.length_a   1.000
_cell.length_b   1.000
_cell.length_c   1.000
_cell.angle_alpha   90.00
_cell.angle_beta   90.00
_cell.angle_gamma   90.00
#
_symmetry.space_group_name_H-M   'P 1'
#
loop_
_entity.id
_entity.type
_entity.pdbx_description
1 polymer ?
#
loop_
_entity_poly.entity_id
_entity_poly.type
_entity_poly.pdbx_seq_one_letter_code
_entity_poly.pdbx_strand_id
1 'polypeptide(L)'
;MKTDERKFSLDDLPGDDWEVRFTKQVVRNVARYRDLRGLTTEQLAAGCSEVFGEPGKVKGNTLNGLFAGKRKNIGIAELLVFAQALNVPPIALVLPMDNSDVVISPKQFGAASAFHAYLWFNGESAPDSSPSSEEFFAASAPLRWVRAATDQMRKVIQMNYEMIALDRAENKTGIRETRYTTDFDLESAIEALAMLRQRLNEKSISAPALPDWLSFVDREPLLVPSLPIVAGLSASALAWIEARTERDVLDLIEMDSQHEAQAAYEKSDEYRAILKDEAEVRESIDKLSQDPYEPPA
;
A
#
# COMPACT_ATOMS: atom_id res chain seq x y z
N MET A 1 -53.14 11.50 -4.63
CA MET A 1 -52.26 10.44 -4.12
C MET A 1 -51.00 11.15 -3.62
N LYS A 2 -50.80 11.26 -2.29
CA LYS A 2 -49.61 11.92 -1.73
C LYS A 2 -48.43 10.96 -1.87
N THR A 3 -47.43 11.33 -2.64
CA THR A 3 -46.19 10.57 -2.81
C THR A 3 -45.40 10.62 -1.51
N ASP A 4 -45.29 9.47 -0.84
CA ASP A 4 -44.53 9.25 0.39
C ASP A 4 -43.04 9.08 0.05
N GLU A 5 -42.41 10.14 -0.46
CA GLU A 5 -41.22 9.99 -1.34
C GLU A 5 -39.85 10.30 -0.71
N ARG A 6 -39.72 10.50 0.61
CA ARG A 6 -38.39 10.63 1.24
C ARG A 6 -38.27 10.04 2.65
N LYS A 7 -38.91 8.91 2.94
CA LYS A 7 -38.76 8.33 4.29
C LYS A 7 -37.37 7.76 4.55
N PHE A 8 -36.67 7.28 3.52
CA PHE A 8 -35.35 6.68 3.68
C PHE A 8 -34.48 6.95 2.44
N SER A 9 -33.33 7.58 2.64
CA SER A 9 -32.29 7.81 1.63
C SER A 9 -30.92 7.62 2.30
N LEU A 10 -29.95 7.15 1.53
CA LEU A 10 -28.54 7.20 1.91
C LEU A 10 -27.96 8.59 1.78
N ASP A 11 -28.65 9.53 1.14
CA ASP A 11 -28.24 10.93 1.11
C ASP A 11 -28.51 11.59 2.46
N ASP A 12 -27.67 12.57 2.81
CA ASP A 12 -27.82 13.34 4.03
C ASP A 12 -29.06 14.23 3.92
N LEU A 13 -29.96 14.17 4.91
CA LEU A 13 -31.18 14.95 4.95
C LEU A 13 -31.05 16.15 5.89
N PRO A 14 -31.75 17.27 5.62
CA PRO A 14 -31.85 18.36 6.57
C PRO A 14 -32.42 17.86 7.90
N GLY A 15 -31.66 18.01 8.99
CA GLY A 15 -32.03 17.55 10.33
C GLY A 15 -31.43 16.21 10.74
N ASP A 16 -30.63 15.55 9.90
CA ASP A 16 -29.83 14.40 10.36
C ASP A 16 -28.77 14.86 11.36
N ASP A 17 -28.66 14.15 12.48
CA ASP A 17 -27.56 14.29 13.43
C ASP A 17 -26.25 13.77 12.83
N TRP A 18 -25.11 14.18 13.40
CA TRP A 18 -23.79 13.75 12.96
C TRP A 18 -23.66 12.22 12.88
N GLU A 19 -24.15 11.50 13.89
CA GLU A 19 -24.10 10.02 13.96
C GLU A 19 -24.86 9.36 12.81
N VAL A 20 -25.99 9.96 12.40
CA VAL A 20 -26.81 9.46 11.29
C VAL A 20 -26.10 9.68 9.96
N ARG A 21 -25.53 10.87 9.74
CA ARG A 21 -24.71 11.16 8.54
C ARG A 21 -23.48 10.26 8.45
N PHE A 22 -22.78 10.05 9.57
CA PHE A 22 -21.64 9.16 9.63
C PHE A 22 -22.04 7.70 9.33
N THR A 23 -23.16 7.23 9.89
CA THR A 23 -23.69 5.89 9.56
C THR A 23 -24.03 5.78 8.07
N LYS A 24 -24.68 6.78 7.48
CA LYS A 24 -24.97 6.80 6.04
C LYS A 24 -23.70 6.73 5.21
N GLN A 25 -22.65 7.46 5.57
CA GLN A 25 -21.34 7.38 4.92
C GLN A 25 -20.77 5.95 4.95
N VAL A 26 -20.78 5.30 6.12
CA VAL A 26 -20.32 3.91 6.26
C VAL A 26 -21.13 2.98 5.36
N VAL A 27 -22.46 3.13 5.34
CA VAL A 27 -23.35 2.29 4.52
C VAL A 27 -23.12 2.51 3.02
N ARG A 28 -22.87 3.76 2.59
CA ARG A 28 -22.47 4.08 1.20
C ARG A 28 -21.16 3.37 0.84
N ASN A 29 -20.17 3.39 1.71
CA ASN A 29 -18.90 2.69 1.49
C ASN A 29 -19.07 1.17 1.43
N VAL A 30 -19.90 0.57 2.30
CA VAL A 30 -20.24 -0.86 2.24
C VAL A 30 -20.90 -1.22 0.91
N ALA A 31 -21.89 -0.44 0.46
CA ALA A 31 -22.54 -0.63 -0.83
C ALA A 31 -21.54 -0.54 -1.99
N ARG A 32 -20.67 0.47 -1.98
CA ARG A 32 -19.60 0.64 -2.98
C ARG A 32 -18.69 -0.59 -3.06
N TYR A 33 -18.18 -1.09 -1.93
CA TYR A 33 -17.28 -2.25 -1.92
C TYR A 33 -17.98 -3.58 -2.24
N ARG A 34 -19.28 -3.69 -1.96
CA ARG A 34 -20.12 -4.81 -2.43
C ARG A 34 -20.20 -4.79 -3.96
N ASP A 35 -20.52 -3.63 -4.53
CA ASP A 35 -20.72 -3.46 -5.97
C ASP A 35 -19.42 -3.66 -6.75
N LEU A 36 -18.29 -3.14 -6.25
CA LEU A 36 -16.96 -3.38 -6.82
C LEU A 36 -16.57 -4.87 -6.86
N ARG A 37 -17.18 -5.70 -6.01
CA ARG A 37 -16.97 -7.16 -5.98
C ARG A 37 -18.03 -7.94 -6.76
N GLY A 38 -18.97 -7.26 -7.40
CA GLY A 38 -20.07 -7.90 -8.12
C GLY A 38 -20.98 -8.75 -7.22
N LEU A 39 -21.06 -8.42 -5.92
CA LEU A 39 -21.88 -9.16 -4.97
C LEU A 39 -23.30 -8.60 -4.93
N THR A 40 -24.28 -9.49 -4.90
CA THR A 40 -25.66 -9.13 -4.55
C THR A 40 -25.80 -8.90 -3.05
N THR A 41 -26.88 -8.25 -2.61
CA THR A 41 -27.17 -8.09 -1.16
C THR A 41 -27.29 -9.44 -0.44
N GLU A 42 -27.87 -10.45 -1.09
CA GLU A 42 -27.99 -11.79 -0.48
C GLU A 42 -26.64 -12.48 -0.35
N GLN A 43 -25.75 -12.32 -1.34
CA GLN A 43 -24.39 -12.86 -1.25
C GLN A 43 -23.58 -12.17 -0.14
N LEU A 44 -23.72 -10.85 0.01
CA LEU A 44 -23.11 -10.14 1.15
C LEU A 44 -23.68 -10.64 2.48
N ALA A 45 -25.00 -10.84 2.58
CA ALA A 45 -25.63 -11.36 3.79
C ALA A 45 -25.15 -12.79 4.13
N ALA A 46 -24.98 -13.63 3.11
CA ALA A 46 -24.39 -14.96 3.27
C ALA A 46 -22.95 -14.88 3.78
N GLY A 47 -22.09 -14.07 3.16
CA GLY A 47 -20.70 -13.86 3.61
C GLY A 47 -20.62 -13.32 5.04
N CYS A 48 -21.49 -12.39 5.43
CA CYS A 48 -21.58 -11.93 6.81
C CYS A 48 -22.01 -13.04 7.77
N SER A 49 -22.95 -13.91 7.36
CA SER A 49 -23.39 -15.06 8.18
C SER A 49 -22.28 -16.10 8.36
N GLU A 50 -21.46 -16.32 7.34
CA GLU A 50 -20.27 -17.16 7.41
C GLU A 50 -19.25 -16.61 8.42
N VAL A 51 -19.01 -15.30 8.42
CA VAL A 51 -18.13 -14.65 9.41
C VAL A 51 -18.63 -14.84 10.84
N PHE A 52 -19.94 -14.81 11.06
CA PHE A 52 -20.54 -15.12 12.36
C PHE A 52 -20.48 -16.61 12.74
N GLY A 53 -20.20 -17.51 11.79
CA GLY A 53 -20.25 -18.96 12.00
C GLY A 53 -21.67 -19.52 12.16
N GLU A 54 -22.71 -18.75 11.82
CA GLU A 54 -24.11 -19.12 11.99
C GLU A 54 -24.89 -18.83 10.69
N PRO A 55 -25.29 -19.86 9.92
CA PRO A 55 -26.03 -19.68 8.68
C PRO A 55 -27.33 -18.87 8.87
N GLY A 56 -27.54 -17.86 8.05
CA GLY A 56 -28.75 -17.02 8.09
C GLY A 56 -28.80 -16.03 9.25
N LYS A 57 -27.72 -15.88 10.03
CA LYS A 57 -27.60 -14.87 11.08
C LYS A 57 -27.83 -13.46 10.55
N VAL A 58 -27.29 -13.17 9.37
CA VAL A 58 -27.50 -11.92 8.63
C VAL A 58 -28.42 -12.21 7.45
N LYS A 59 -29.55 -11.50 7.37
CA LYS A 59 -30.56 -11.68 6.33
C LYS A 59 -30.47 -10.56 5.29
N GLY A 60 -30.63 -10.88 4.01
CA GLY A 60 -30.64 -9.88 2.93
C GLY A 60 -31.66 -8.77 3.14
N ASN A 61 -32.86 -9.09 3.66
CA ASN A 61 -33.85 -8.08 4.03
C ASN A 61 -33.36 -7.07 5.08
N THR A 62 -32.54 -7.49 6.03
CA THR A 62 -31.93 -6.60 7.03
C THR A 62 -30.94 -5.65 6.36
N LEU A 63 -30.12 -6.17 5.44
CA LEU A 63 -29.16 -5.36 4.68
C LEU A 63 -29.86 -4.41 3.70
N ASN A 64 -30.94 -4.84 3.04
CA ASN A 64 -31.76 -3.96 2.21
C ASN A 64 -32.37 -2.81 3.03
N GLY A 65 -32.77 -3.08 4.28
CA GLY A 65 -33.19 -2.03 5.21
C GLY A 65 -32.06 -1.05 5.56
N LEU A 66 -30.83 -1.56 5.76
CA LEU A 66 -29.64 -0.75 5.98
C LEU A 66 -29.33 0.13 4.76
N PHE A 67 -29.25 -0.45 3.56
CA PHE A 67 -29.00 0.27 2.30
C PHE A 67 -30.12 1.22 1.90
N ALA A 68 -31.34 0.99 2.36
CA ALA A 68 -32.42 1.96 2.20
C ALA A 68 -32.27 3.17 3.13
N GLY A 69 -31.42 3.12 4.17
CA GLY A 69 -31.32 4.15 5.20
C GLY A 69 -32.38 4.04 6.31
N LYS A 70 -33.04 2.87 6.45
CA LYS A 70 -34.01 2.62 7.54
C LYS A 70 -33.34 2.50 8.90
N ARG A 71 -32.08 2.05 8.91
CA ARG A 71 -31.26 1.95 10.12
C ARG A 71 -30.35 3.17 10.21
N LYS A 72 -30.37 3.82 11.37
CA LYS A 72 -29.60 5.03 11.67
C LYS A 72 -28.32 4.78 12.45
N ASN A 73 -28.01 3.52 12.74
CA ASN A 73 -26.83 3.11 13.47
C ASN A 73 -26.22 1.83 12.87
N ILE A 74 -24.92 1.70 13.09
CA ILE A 74 -24.13 0.50 12.80
C ILE A 74 -23.19 0.25 13.98
N GLY A 75 -23.21 -0.97 14.52
CA GLY A 75 -22.30 -1.33 15.59
C GLY A 75 -20.87 -1.57 15.07
N ILE A 76 -19.87 -1.41 15.94
CA ILE A 76 -18.46 -1.73 15.60
C ILE A 76 -18.34 -3.21 15.19
N ALA A 77 -19.07 -4.12 15.85
CA ALA A 77 -19.08 -5.53 15.47
C ALA A 77 -19.63 -5.75 14.05
N GLU A 78 -20.70 -5.05 13.67
CA GLU A 78 -21.25 -5.11 12.30
C GLU A 78 -20.24 -4.55 11.28
N LEU A 79 -19.56 -3.44 11.61
CA LEU A 79 -18.51 -2.87 10.77
C LEU A 79 -17.38 -3.86 10.51
N LEU A 80 -16.89 -4.56 11.53
CA LEU A 80 -15.83 -5.57 11.40
C LEU A 80 -16.31 -6.77 10.56
N VAL A 81 -17.56 -7.19 10.73
CA VAL A 81 -18.15 -8.28 9.94
C VAL A 81 -18.27 -7.88 8.47
N PHE A 82 -18.70 -6.65 8.17
CA PHE A 82 -18.72 -6.16 6.80
C PHE A 82 -17.31 -6.08 6.21
N ALA A 83 -16.34 -5.57 6.97
CA ALA A 83 -14.96 -5.47 6.54
C ALA A 83 -14.38 -6.84 6.18
N GLN A 84 -14.63 -7.85 7.01
CA GLN A 84 -14.17 -9.21 6.78
C GLN A 84 -14.91 -9.90 5.63
N ALA A 85 -16.24 -9.81 5.58
CA ALA A 85 -17.05 -10.40 4.49
C ALA A 85 -16.72 -9.76 3.13
N LEU A 86 -16.40 -8.46 3.13
CA LEU A 86 -15.93 -7.75 1.96
C LEU A 86 -14.42 -7.86 1.78
N ASN A 87 -13.62 -8.51 2.63
CA ASN A 87 -12.16 -8.54 2.51
C ASN A 87 -11.53 -7.15 2.25
N VAL A 88 -11.88 -6.16 3.09
CA VAL A 88 -11.30 -4.80 3.11
C VAL A 88 -10.91 -4.43 4.54
N PRO A 89 -9.94 -3.51 4.75
CA PRO A 89 -9.66 -3.01 6.08
C PRO A 89 -10.87 -2.19 6.60
N PRO A 90 -11.23 -2.26 7.90
CA PRO A 90 -12.38 -1.54 8.45
C PRO A 90 -12.36 -0.04 8.18
N ILE A 91 -11.17 0.58 8.18
CA ILE A 91 -11.01 2.01 7.89
C ILE A 91 -11.51 2.40 6.50
N ALA A 92 -11.47 1.48 5.51
CA ALA A 92 -11.99 1.74 4.17
C ALA A 92 -13.52 1.80 4.12
N LEU A 93 -14.19 1.20 5.11
CA LEU A 93 -15.64 1.35 5.27
C LEU A 93 -15.99 2.64 6.01
N VAL A 94 -15.10 3.12 6.89
CA VAL A 94 -15.33 4.32 7.70
C VAL A 94 -15.07 5.59 6.91
N LEU A 95 -13.93 5.67 6.25
CA LEU A 95 -13.49 6.87 5.53
C LEU A 95 -13.89 6.79 4.06
N PRO A 96 -14.36 7.89 3.45
CA PRO A 96 -14.37 7.97 2.00
C PRO A 96 -12.93 7.84 1.49
N MET A 97 -12.74 7.14 0.39
CA MET A 97 -11.43 6.99 -0.28
C MET A 97 -11.32 7.88 -1.53
N ASP A 98 -12.33 8.73 -1.77
CA ASP A 98 -12.28 9.79 -2.76
C ASP A 98 -11.83 11.10 -2.09
N ASN A 99 -11.72 12.17 -2.87
CA ASN A 99 -11.38 13.51 -2.37
C ASN A 99 -12.54 14.18 -1.62
N SER A 100 -13.51 13.41 -1.11
CA SER A 100 -14.58 13.97 -0.31
C SER A 100 -14.14 14.27 1.11
N ASP A 101 -14.76 15.31 1.62
CA ASP A 101 -14.60 15.83 2.95
C ASP A 101 -15.39 14.95 3.94
N VAL A 102 -14.78 14.63 5.09
CA VAL A 102 -15.38 13.79 6.14
C VAL A 102 -15.41 14.51 7.48
N VAL A 103 -16.55 14.44 8.16
CA VAL A 103 -16.71 14.95 9.53
C VAL A 103 -16.53 13.79 10.49
N ILE A 104 -15.34 13.66 11.08
CA ILE A 104 -14.96 12.52 11.94
C ILE A 104 -15.33 12.72 13.41
N SER A 105 -15.73 13.93 13.82
CA SER A 105 -16.15 14.24 15.20
C SER A 105 -17.23 15.32 15.24
N PRO A 106 -18.20 15.24 16.18
CA PRO A 106 -19.24 16.27 16.33
C PRO A 106 -18.72 17.67 16.60
N LYS A 107 -17.55 17.78 17.25
CA LYS A 107 -16.94 19.06 17.65
C LYS A 107 -15.98 19.65 16.61
N GLN A 108 -15.73 18.92 15.52
CA GLN A 108 -14.81 19.41 14.50
C GLN A 108 -15.48 20.51 13.70
N PHE A 109 -14.93 21.72 13.78
CA PHE A 109 -15.37 22.86 12.99
C PHE A 109 -14.83 22.72 11.56
N GLY A 110 -15.61 22.05 10.71
CA GLY A 110 -15.24 21.81 9.32
C GLY A 110 -14.94 20.35 9.04
N ALA A 111 -15.10 19.96 7.78
CA ALA A 111 -14.76 18.62 7.36
C ALA A 111 -13.25 18.48 7.20
N ALA A 112 -12.69 17.35 7.63
CA ALA A 112 -11.33 16.98 7.34
C ALA A 112 -11.25 16.37 5.94
N SER A 113 -10.12 16.54 5.26
CA SER A 113 -9.85 15.72 4.08
C SER A 113 -9.79 14.24 4.49
N ALA A 114 -10.24 13.36 3.60
CA ALA A 114 -10.14 11.91 3.79
C ALA A 114 -8.72 11.46 4.20
N PHE A 115 -7.69 12.09 3.59
CA PHE A 115 -6.29 11.83 3.92
C PHE A 115 -5.95 12.20 5.37
N HIS A 116 -6.40 13.36 5.85
CA HIS A 116 -6.07 13.77 7.21
C HIS A 116 -6.79 12.92 8.27
N ALA A 117 -8.05 12.54 7.98
CA ALA A 117 -8.77 11.56 8.77
C ALA A 117 -8.01 10.22 8.80
N TYR A 118 -7.49 9.76 7.66
CA TYR A 118 -6.68 8.54 7.59
C TYR A 118 -5.43 8.62 8.49
N LEU A 119 -4.69 9.73 8.47
CA LEU A 119 -3.53 9.91 9.35
C LEU A 119 -3.92 9.85 10.82
N TRP A 120 -5.05 10.46 11.20
CA TRP A 120 -5.53 10.41 12.58
C TRP A 120 -5.91 9.00 13.03
N PHE A 121 -6.67 8.26 12.21
CA PHE A 121 -7.04 6.88 12.51
C PHE A 121 -5.83 5.95 12.64
N ASN A 122 -4.70 6.29 12.00
CA ASN A 122 -3.45 5.55 12.10
C ASN A 122 -2.52 6.05 13.22
N GLY A 123 -2.93 7.07 13.99
CA GLY A 123 -2.13 7.64 15.07
C GLY A 123 -0.96 8.52 14.59
N GLU A 124 -0.98 8.98 13.34
CA GLU A 124 0.10 9.76 12.72
C GLU A 124 -0.09 11.27 12.87
N SER A 125 -1.33 11.74 13.00
CA SER A 125 -1.64 13.15 13.23
C SER A 125 -2.80 13.34 14.21
N ALA A 126 -2.83 14.47 14.91
CA ALA A 126 -4.00 14.88 15.69
C ALA A 126 -5.21 15.17 14.77
N PRO A 127 -6.44 15.09 15.30
CA PRO A 127 -7.67 15.25 14.49
C PRO A 127 -7.91 16.68 13.97
N ASP A 128 -7.33 17.71 14.57
CA ASP A 128 -7.63 19.11 14.32
C ASP A 128 -6.53 19.88 13.58
N SER A 129 -5.60 19.19 12.91
CA SER A 129 -4.41 19.79 12.26
C SER A 129 -3.52 20.64 13.19
N SER A 130 -3.84 20.70 14.49
CA SER A 130 -3.02 21.34 15.52
C SER A 130 -1.69 20.59 15.61
N PRO A 131 -0.55 21.26 15.89
CA PRO A 131 0.67 20.55 16.23
C PRO A 131 0.34 19.54 17.33
N SER A 132 0.39 18.26 16.97
CA SER A 132 -0.06 17.19 17.83
C SER A 132 0.68 17.26 19.15
N SER A 133 -0.07 17.31 20.25
CA SER A 133 0.50 17.42 21.58
C SER A 133 1.47 16.26 21.83
N GLU A 134 2.48 16.51 22.66
CA GLU A 134 3.37 15.45 23.16
C GLU A 134 2.57 14.27 23.74
N GLU A 135 1.42 14.57 24.35
CA GLU A 135 0.45 13.59 24.86
C GLU A 135 -0.13 12.69 23.74
N PHE A 136 -0.50 13.26 22.58
CA PHE A 136 -0.98 12.47 21.44
C PHE A 136 0.10 11.51 20.94
N PHE A 137 1.33 12.01 20.77
CA PHE A 137 2.44 11.17 20.31
C PHE A 137 2.81 10.09 21.32
N ALA A 138 2.75 10.38 22.61
CA ALA A 138 2.95 9.39 23.66
C ALA A 138 1.86 8.31 23.62
N ALA A 139 0.60 8.70 23.42
CA ALA A 139 -0.53 7.77 23.31
C ALA A 139 -0.49 6.92 22.03
N SER A 140 0.00 7.47 20.91
CA SER A 140 0.11 6.75 19.63
C SER A 140 1.43 6.01 19.44
N ALA A 141 2.42 6.20 20.33
CA ALA A 141 3.74 5.59 20.24
C ALA A 141 3.72 4.06 20.02
N PRO A 142 2.89 3.27 20.73
CA PRO A 142 2.77 1.83 20.48
C PRO A 142 2.43 1.48 19.03
N LEU A 143 1.44 2.17 18.44
CA LEU A 143 1.02 1.94 17.05
C LEU A 143 2.14 2.31 16.07
N ARG A 144 2.84 3.41 16.34
CA ARG A 144 3.98 3.85 15.53
C ARG A 144 5.14 2.86 15.58
N TRP A 145 5.43 2.26 16.73
CA TRP A 145 6.47 1.24 16.84
C TRP A 145 6.10 -0.04 16.09
N VAL A 146 4.84 -0.49 16.19
CA VAL A 146 4.36 -1.66 15.43
C VAL A 146 4.46 -1.40 13.92
N ARG A 147 4.05 -0.22 13.46
CA ARG A 147 4.19 0.19 12.05
C ARG A 147 5.67 0.22 11.62
N ALA A 148 6.52 0.90 12.38
CA ALA A 148 7.95 0.97 12.10
C ALA A 148 8.60 -0.43 12.03
N ALA A 149 8.28 -1.33 12.96
CA ALA A 149 8.77 -2.70 12.93
C ALA A 149 8.28 -3.47 11.71
N THR A 150 7.03 -3.26 11.29
CA THR A 150 6.44 -3.90 10.10
C THR A 150 7.11 -3.40 8.82
N ASP A 151 7.28 -2.08 8.67
CA ASP A 151 7.91 -1.49 7.51
C ASP A 151 9.39 -1.86 7.42
N GLN A 152 10.07 -1.89 8.56
CA GLN A 152 11.46 -2.34 8.63
C GLN A 152 11.61 -3.83 8.27
N MET A 153 10.70 -4.68 8.74
CA MET A 153 10.66 -6.10 8.35
C MET A 153 10.44 -6.25 6.84
N ARG A 154 9.53 -5.46 6.24
CA ARG A 154 9.30 -5.46 4.80
C ARG A 154 10.57 -5.05 4.03
N LYS A 155 11.27 -4.03 4.52
CA LYS A 155 12.54 -3.57 3.95
C LYS A 155 13.60 -4.67 3.99
N VAL A 156 13.80 -5.34 5.13
CA VAL A 156 14.74 -6.47 5.27
C VAL A 156 14.39 -7.61 4.31
N ILE A 157 13.12 -7.97 4.20
CA ILE A 157 12.64 -9.00 3.27
C ILE A 157 12.96 -8.62 1.82
N GLN A 158 12.67 -7.38 1.42
CA GLN A 158 12.92 -6.87 0.08
C GLN A 158 14.42 -6.90 -0.27
N MET A 159 15.26 -6.35 0.60
CA MET A 159 16.72 -6.31 0.40
C MET A 159 17.32 -7.71 0.32
N ASN A 160 16.83 -8.67 1.12
CA ASN A 160 17.27 -10.06 1.03
C ASN A 160 16.91 -10.69 -0.33
N TYR A 161 15.74 -10.36 -0.91
CA TYR A 161 15.41 -10.84 -2.26
C TYR A 161 16.30 -10.23 -3.34
N GLU A 162 16.56 -8.92 -3.26
CA GLU A 162 17.47 -8.23 -4.17
C GLU A 162 18.88 -8.85 -4.12
N MET A 163 19.38 -9.16 -2.92
CA MET A 163 20.65 -9.85 -2.76
C MET A 163 20.68 -11.25 -3.38
N ILE A 164 19.62 -12.04 -3.22
CA ILE A 164 19.52 -13.37 -3.86
C ILE A 164 19.49 -13.23 -5.38
N ALA A 165 18.78 -12.23 -5.91
CA ALA A 165 18.71 -11.97 -7.34
C ALA A 165 20.10 -11.57 -7.90
N LEU A 166 20.81 -10.69 -7.20
CA LEU A 166 22.18 -10.30 -7.54
C LEU A 166 23.14 -11.48 -7.52
N ASP A 167 23.14 -12.30 -6.47
CA ASP A 167 24.04 -13.48 -6.38
C ASP A 167 23.78 -14.47 -7.53
N ARG A 168 22.51 -14.67 -7.91
CA ARG A 168 22.16 -15.49 -9.10
C ARG A 168 22.65 -14.88 -10.41
N ALA A 169 22.57 -13.56 -10.55
CA ALA A 169 23.05 -12.85 -11.73
C ALA A 169 24.58 -12.94 -11.84
N GLU A 170 25.31 -12.67 -10.76
CA GLU A 170 26.78 -12.78 -10.68
C GLU A 170 27.25 -14.21 -11.04
N ASN A 171 26.60 -15.23 -10.47
CA ASN A 171 26.92 -16.62 -10.76
C ASN A 171 26.70 -16.98 -12.25
N LYS A 172 25.77 -16.30 -12.93
CA LYS A 172 25.48 -16.51 -14.35
C LYS A 172 26.39 -15.73 -15.28
N THR A 173 26.76 -14.50 -14.92
CA THR A 173 27.54 -13.58 -15.78
C THR A 173 29.04 -13.64 -15.52
N GLY A 174 29.47 -14.11 -14.34
CA GLY A 174 30.85 -14.06 -13.88
C GLY A 174 31.36 -12.66 -13.53
N ILE A 175 30.49 -11.65 -13.61
CA ILE A 175 30.80 -10.27 -13.24
C ILE A 175 30.37 -10.08 -11.79
N ARG A 176 31.33 -9.77 -10.91
CA ARG A 176 31.07 -9.34 -9.54
C ARG A 176 30.80 -7.84 -9.55
N GLU A 177 29.54 -7.45 -9.44
CA GLU A 177 29.21 -6.06 -9.13
C GLU A 177 29.21 -5.86 -7.60
N THR A 178 29.03 -4.63 -7.14
CA THR A 178 29.27 -4.16 -5.76
C THR A 178 28.39 -4.85 -4.71
N ARG A 179 28.79 -6.05 -4.28
CA ARG A 179 28.17 -6.84 -3.19
C ARG A 179 28.26 -6.19 -1.81
N TYR A 180 29.33 -5.43 -1.57
CA TYR A 180 29.66 -4.91 -0.24
C TYR A 180 28.67 -3.88 0.32
N THR A 181 28.07 -3.04 -0.53
CA THR A 181 27.12 -2.00 -0.07
C THR A 181 25.80 -2.61 0.35
N THR A 182 25.30 -3.57 -0.43
CA THR A 182 24.00 -4.23 -0.17
C THR A 182 24.03 -5.09 1.09
N ASP A 183 25.14 -5.79 1.34
CA ASP A 183 25.33 -6.59 2.55
C ASP A 183 25.28 -5.71 3.82
N PHE A 184 26.03 -4.59 3.82
CA PHE A 184 26.06 -3.64 4.94
C PHE A 184 24.70 -3.00 5.22
N ASP A 185 23.97 -2.64 4.17
CA ASP A 185 22.64 -2.03 4.31
C ASP A 185 21.62 -3.04 4.84
N LEU A 186 21.74 -4.33 4.48
CA LEU A 186 20.89 -5.40 5.02
C LEU A 186 21.19 -5.67 6.50
N GLU A 187 22.46 -5.76 6.89
CA GLU A 187 22.86 -5.92 8.29
C GLU A 187 22.33 -4.76 9.16
N SER A 188 22.54 -3.52 8.70
CA SER A 188 22.00 -2.32 9.36
C SER A 188 20.47 -2.37 9.49
N ALA A 189 19.79 -2.88 8.45
CA ALA A 189 18.34 -3.00 8.46
C ALA A 189 17.85 -4.08 9.45
N ILE A 190 18.59 -5.18 9.60
CA ILE A 190 18.31 -6.25 10.55
C ILE A 190 18.52 -5.77 11.99
N GLU A 191 19.59 -5.02 12.26
CA GLU A 191 19.83 -4.42 13.59
C GLU A 191 18.70 -3.45 13.98
N ALA A 192 18.29 -2.58 13.06
CA ALA A 192 17.18 -1.67 13.29
C ALA A 192 15.87 -2.42 13.58
N LEU A 193 15.61 -3.53 12.88
CA LEU A 193 14.45 -4.39 13.16
C LEU A 193 14.53 -5.00 14.55
N ALA A 194 15.70 -5.51 14.95
CA ALA A 194 15.91 -6.10 16.26
C ALA A 194 15.67 -5.09 17.39
N MET A 195 16.21 -3.88 17.26
CA MET A 195 15.99 -2.79 18.23
C MET A 195 14.50 -2.43 18.38
N LEU A 196 13.78 -2.33 17.26
CA LEU A 196 12.34 -2.05 17.28
C LEU A 196 11.56 -3.16 17.97
N ARG A 197 11.91 -4.43 17.73
CA ARG A 197 11.26 -5.58 18.35
C ARG A 197 11.58 -5.70 19.83
N GLN A 198 12.82 -5.47 20.25
CA GLN A 198 13.19 -5.39 21.66
C GLN A 198 12.35 -4.32 22.37
N ARG A 199 12.20 -3.14 21.77
CA ARG A 199 11.36 -2.07 22.30
C ARG A 199 9.88 -2.45 22.41
N LEU A 200 9.34 -3.19 21.44
CA LEU A 200 7.97 -3.72 21.52
C LEU A 200 7.84 -4.72 22.68
N ASN A 201 8.80 -5.64 22.82
CA ASN A 201 8.83 -6.63 23.89
C ASN A 201 8.94 -6.00 25.28
N GLU A 202 9.82 -5.01 25.47
CA GLU A 202 9.96 -4.23 26.72
C GLU A 202 8.65 -3.57 27.16
N LYS A 203 7.80 -3.23 26.20
CA LYS A 203 6.50 -2.59 26.41
C LYS A 203 5.35 -3.59 26.42
N SER A 204 5.64 -4.89 26.36
CA SER A 204 4.64 -5.97 26.29
C SER A 204 3.68 -5.81 25.11
N ILE A 205 4.16 -5.24 24.00
CA ILE A 205 3.41 -5.10 22.75
C ILE A 205 3.80 -6.25 21.83
N SER A 206 2.79 -6.92 21.25
CA SER A 206 3.04 -7.99 20.29
C SER A 206 3.72 -7.45 19.03
N ALA A 207 4.91 -7.96 18.72
CA ALA A 207 5.60 -7.69 17.47
C ALA A 207 5.01 -8.53 16.31
N PRO A 208 5.15 -8.10 15.05
CA PRO A 208 4.75 -8.91 13.90
C PRO A 208 5.51 -10.25 13.87
N ALA A 209 4.90 -11.32 13.39
CA ALA A 209 5.58 -12.61 13.28
C ALA A 209 6.74 -12.52 12.27
N LEU A 210 7.89 -13.07 12.64
CA LEU A 210 9.04 -13.15 11.74
C LEU A 210 8.95 -14.40 10.87
N PRO A 211 9.38 -14.32 9.60
CA PRO A 211 9.74 -15.50 8.82
C PRO A 211 10.80 -16.35 9.54
N ASP A 212 10.80 -17.67 9.33
CA ASP A 212 11.72 -18.61 10.00
C ASP A 212 13.19 -18.21 9.87
N TRP A 213 13.58 -17.71 8.68
CA TRP A 213 14.95 -17.27 8.41
C TRP A 213 15.36 -16.00 9.16
N LEU A 214 14.40 -15.22 9.68
CA LEU A 214 14.64 -14.07 10.56
C LEU A 214 14.50 -14.41 12.05
N SER A 215 14.23 -15.67 12.42
CA SER A 215 14.03 -16.07 13.83
C SER A 215 15.23 -15.81 14.76
N PHE A 216 16.40 -15.47 14.21
CA PHE A 216 17.58 -15.06 14.99
C PHE A 216 17.50 -13.62 15.52
N VAL A 217 16.65 -12.77 14.92
CA VAL A 217 16.49 -11.34 15.28
C VAL A 217 16.05 -11.15 16.73
N ASP A 218 15.33 -12.11 17.31
CA ASP A 218 14.88 -12.06 18.70
C ASP A 218 15.88 -12.68 19.70
N ARG A 219 17.04 -13.17 19.24
CA ARG A 219 18.03 -13.82 20.11
C ARG A 219 19.03 -12.80 20.67
N GLU A 220 19.32 -12.88 21.96
CA GLU A 220 20.43 -12.15 22.58
C GLU A 220 21.67 -13.05 22.81
N PRO A 221 22.88 -12.58 22.49
CA PRO A 221 23.17 -11.37 21.71
C PRO A 221 22.71 -11.54 20.25
N LEU A 222 22.48 -10.42 19.56
CA LEU A 222 22.25 -10.39 18.11
C LEU A 222 23.49 -10.94 17.39
N LEU A 223 23.53 -12.25 17.26
CA LEU A 223 24.44 -12.93 16.36
C LEU A 223 23.75 -12.88 15.00
N VAL A 224 24.02 -11.84 14.22
CA VAL A 224 23.68 -11.87 12.79
C VAL A 224 24.53 -13.01 12.23
N PRO A 225 23.93 -14.18 11.92
CA PRO A 225 24.72 -15.22 11.26
C PRO A 225 25.18 -14.63 9.93
N SER A 226 26.30 -15.09 9.39
CA SER A 226 26.55 -14.91 7.95
C SER A 226 25.31 -15.46 7.25
N LEU A 227 24.45 -14.57 6.75
CA LEU A 227 23.12 -14.95 6.27
C LEU A 227 23.35 -16.07 5.27
N PRO A 228 22.85 -17.29 5.52
CA PRO A 228 23.00 -18.30 4.52
C PRO A 228 22.19 -17.77 3.33
N ILE A 229 22.75 -17.87 2.14
CA ILE A 229 21.98 -17.78 0.91
C ILE A 229 21.07 -19.04 0.96
N VAL A 230 20.00 -19.01 1.75
CA VAL A 230 19.30 -20.23 2.20
C VAL A 230 18.48 -20.77 1.04
N ALA A 231 18.98 -21.86 0.47
CA ALA A 231 18.18 -22.93 -0.12
C ALA A 231 17.13 -23.40 0.92
N GLY A 232 15.90 -22.87 0.86
CA GLY A 232 14.87 -23.29 1.81
C GLY A 232 13.58 -22.48 1.92
N LEU A 233 13.23 -21.64 0.94
CA LEU A 233 11.85 -21.11 0.91
C LEU A 233 10.88 -22.24 0.54
N SER A 234 9.76 -22.34 1.26
CA SER A 234 8.70 -23.26 0.91
C SER A 234 8.08 -22.88 -0.45
N ALA A 235 7.58 -23.88 -1.18
CA ALA A 235 6.89 -23.64 -2.46
C ALA A 235 5.71 -22.65 -2.32
N SER A 236 5.07 -22.59 -1.14
CA SER A 236 3.99 -21.63 -0.85
C SER A 236 4.49 -20.20 -0.63
N ALA A 237 5.69 -20.01 -0.04
CA ALA A 237 6.32 -18.70 0.02
C ALA A 237 6.73 -18.23 -1.38
N LEU A 238 7.28 -19.13 -2.21
CA LEU A 238 7.63 -18.86 -3.61
C LEU A 238 6.41 -18.53 -4.48
N ALA A 239 5.29 -19.24 -4.32
CA ALA A 239 4.05 -18.97 -5.06
C ALA A 239 3.37 -17.66 -4.63
N TRP A 240 3.44 -17.30 -3.35
CA TRP A 240 2.97 -16.00 -2.85
C TRP A 240 3.82 -14.85 -3.40
N ILE A 241 5.13 -15.08 -3.59
CA ILE A 241 6.07 -14.15 -4.22
C ILE A 241 5.72 -14.00 -5.71
N GLU A 242 5.72 -15.07 -6.49
CA GLU A 242 5.44 -15.00 -7.94
C GLU A 242 4.11 -14.29 -8.26
N ALA A 243 3.03 -14.62 -7.54
CA ALA A 243 1.73 -13.99 -7.74
C ALA A 243 1.67 -12.50 -7.34
N ARG A 244 2.63 -12.02 -6.53
CA ARG A 244 2.69 -10.64 -6.03
C ARG A 244 3.69 -9.79 -6.80
N THR A 245 4.88 -10.31 -7.11
CA THR A 245 5.82 -9.64 -8.02
C THR A 245 5.20 -9.49 -9.39
N GLU A 246 4.47 -10.47 -9.93
CA GLU A 246 3.83 -10.30 -11.24
C GLU A 246 2.76 -9.20 -11.22
N ARG A 247 2.03 -9.04 -10.12
CA ARG A 247 0.97 -8.01 -10.00
C ARG A 247 1.52 -6.62 -9.69
N ASP A 248 2.47 -6.51 -8.75
CA ASP A 248 3.10 -5.24 -8.39
C ASP A 248 4.07 -4.76 -9.49
N VAL A 249 4.72 -5.68 -10.23
CA VAL A 249 5.54 -5.35 -11.41
C VAL A 249 4.66 -5.03 -12.62
N LEU A 250 3.48 -5.65 -12.82
CA LEU A 250 2.57 -5.22 -13.90
C LEU A 250 1.92 -3.86 -13.60
N ASP A 251 1.55 -3.58 -12.33
CA ASP A 251 1.01 -2.28 -11.93
C ASP A 251 2.09 -1.18 -11.99
N LEU A 252 3.35 -1.49 -11.64
CA LEU A 252 4.49 -0.58 -11.80
C LEU A 252 4.93 -0.44 -13.26
N ILE A 253 4.91 -1.50 -14.07
CA ILE A 253 5.22 -1.44 -15.51
C ILE A 253 4.11 -0.69 -16.26
N GLU A 254 2.83 -0.84 -15.93
CA GLU A 254 1.76 -0.03 -16.56
C GLU A 254 1.84 1.45 -16.17
N MET A 255 2.30 1.77 -14.95
CA MET A 255 2.48 3.16 -14.50
C MET A 255 3.79 3.82 -14.97
N ASP A 256 4.93 3.10 -14.99
CA ASP A 256 6.22 3.63 -15.47
C ASP A 256 6.38 3.50 -16.99
N SER A 257 5.79 2.49 -17.66
CA SER A 257 5.97 2.36 -19.13
C SER A 257 5.32 3.51 -19.90
N GLN A 258 4.31 4.20 -19.38
CA GLN A 258 3.74 5.35 -20.08
C GLN A 258 4.59 6.62 -19.93
N HIS A 259 5.22 6.83 -18.77
CA HIS A 259 6.06 8.00 -18.52
C HIS A 259 7.50 7.81 -19.02
N GLU A 260 8.08 6.63 -18.84
CA GLU A 260 9.44 6.31 -19.29
C GLU A 260 9.49 6.02 -20.79
N ALA A 261 8.47 5.41 -21.42
CA ALA A 261 8.47 5.25 -22.87
C ALA A 261 8.34 6.59 -23.60
N GLN A 262 7.56 7.55 -23.05
CA GLN A 262 7.46 8.89 -23.61
C GLN A 262 8.81 9.63 -23.49
N ALA A 263 9.45 9.58 -22.33
CA ALA A 263 10.76 10.21 -22.10
C ALA A 263 11.90 9.54 -22.88
N ALA A 264 11.85 8.21 -23.07
CA ALA A 264 12.81 7.47 -23.88
C ALA A 264 12.60 7.70 -25.38
N TYR A 265 11.34 7.90 -25.83
CA TYR A 265 11.03 8.26 -27.21
C TYR A 265 11.54 9.67 -27.54
N GLU A 266 11.31 10.64 -26.65
CA GLU A 266 11.80 12.01 -26.79
C GLU A 266 13.34 12.07 -26.79
N LYS A 267 14.01 11.34 -25.89
CA LYS A 267 15.48 11.23 -25.88
C LYS A 267 16.05 10.48 -27.08
N SER A 268 15.32 9.49 -27.61
CA SER A 268 15.72 8.76 -28.83
C SER A 268 15.71 9.67 -30.06
N ASP A 269 14.75 10.59 -30.16
CA ASP A 269 14.67 11.53 -31.27
C ASP A 269 15.75 12.63 -31.17
N GLU A 270 16.10 13.09 -29.96
CA GLU A 270 17.28 13.94 -29.74
C GLU A 270 18.59 13.24 -30.13
N TYR A 271 18.77 11.97 -29.73
CA TYR A 271 19.95 11.19 -30.09
C TYR A 271 20.05 10.91 -31.60
N ARG A 272 18.92 10.67 -32.28
CA ARG A 272 18.87 10.50 -33.73
C ARG A 272 19.21 11.79 -34.47
N ALA A 273 18.86 12.96 -33.93
CA ALA A 273 19.26 14.25 -34.50
C ALA A 273 20.78 14.46 -34.39
N ILE A 274 21.37 14.16 -33.23
CA ILE A 274 22.83 14.27 -32.99
C ILE A 274 23.63 13.32 -33.90
N LEU A 275 23.17 12.07 -34.06
CA LEU A 275 23.85 11.10 -34.93
C LEU A 275 23.72 11.44 -36.43
N LYS A 276 22.68 12.18 -36.82
CA LYS A 276 22.50 12.64 -38.20
C LYS A 276 23.50 13.75 -38.55
N ASP A 277 23.74 14.67 -37.62
CA ASP A 277 24.79 15.69 -37.75
C ASP A 277 26.19 15.04 -37.78
N GLU A 278 26.44 14.00 -36.99
CA GLU A 278 27.75 13.33 -36.97
C GLU A 278 28.05 12.57 -38.28
N ALA A 279 27.00 12.02 -38.93
CA ALA A 279 27.12 11.38 -40.24
C ALA A 279 27.38 12.40 -41.37
N GLU A 280 26.73 13.56 -41.35
CA GLU A 280 26.99 14.65 -42.31
C GLU A 280 28.39 15.25 -42.15
N VAL A 281 28.89 15.34 -40.90
CA VAL A 281 30.27 15.77 -40.62
C VAL A 281 31.28 14.74 -41.13
N ARG A 282 31.03 13.44 -40.95
CA ARG A 282 31.90 12.38 -41.49
C ARG A 282 31.93 12.35 -43.02
N GLU A 283 30.77 12.50 -43.67
CA GLU A 283 30.70 12.56 -45.14
C GLU A 283 31.44 13.80 -45.70
N SER A 284 31.39 14.92 -44.99
CA SER A 284 32.14 16.13 -45.35
C SER A 284 33.65 15.96 -45.21
N ILE A 285 34.10 15.23 -44.19
CA ILE A 285 35.53 14.90 -43.98
C ILE A 285 36.04 13.94 -45.06
N ASP A 286 35.27 12.90 -45.41
CA ASP A 286 35.66 11.96 -46.46
C ASP A 286 35.71 12.60 -47.85
N LYS A 287 34.80 13.55 -48.16
CA LYS A 287 34.87 14.33 -49.41
C LYS A 287 36.10 15.22 -49.48
N LEU A 288 36.52 15.82 -48.35
CA LEU A 288 37.75 16.60 -48.26
C LEU A 288 39.01 15.74 -48.35
N SER A 289 38.94 14.47 -47.97
CA SER A 289 40.03 13.49 -48.06
C SER A 289 40.24 12.93 -49.47
N GLN A 290 39.26 13.05 -50.38
CA GLN A 290 39.34 12.52 -51.73
C GLN A 290 39.78 13.55 -52.78
N ASP A 291 39.96 14.82 -52.41
CA ASP A 291 40.49 15.83 -53.30
C ASP A 291 42.02 15.79 -53.26
N PRO A 292 42.71 15.29 -54.31
CA PRO A 292 44.16 15.18 -54.29
C PRO A 292 44.76 16.58 -54.31
N TYR A 293 45.33 16.99 -53.18
CA TYR A 293 46.09 18.22 -53.05
C TYR A 293 47.24 18.23 -54.06
N GLU A 294 47.08 18.94 -55.18
CA GLU A 294 48.18 19.31 -56.06
C GLU A 294 48.87 20.56 -55.48
N PRO A 295 50.12 20.43 -55.01
CA PRO A 295 50.84 21.58 -54.48
C PRO A 295 51.13 22.58 -55.60
N PRO A 296 50.99 23.89 -55.35
CA PRO A 296 51.24 24.92 -56.35
C PRO A 296 52.73 24.96 -56.74
N ALA A 297 52.98 25.21 -58.02
CA ALA A 297 54.30 25.25 -58.66
C ALA A 297 55.19 26.41 -58.20
#